data_AF-A0AAQ3WQ79-F1
#
_entry.id   AF-A0AAQ3WQ79-F1
#
_cell.length_a   1.000
_cell.length_b   1.000
_cell.length_c   1.000
_cell.angle_alpha   90.00
_cell.angle_beta   90.00
_cell.angle_gamma   90.00
#
_symmetry.space_group_name_H-M   'P 1'
#
loop_
_entity.id
_entity.type
_entity.pdbx_description
1 polymer ?
#
loop_
_entity_poly.entity_id
_entity_poly.type
_entity_poly.pdbx_seq_one_letter_code
_entity_poly.pdbx_strand_id
1 'polypeptide(L)'
;METGVFAKDKNSLSSFVIDSLNSAYRSSESEAQLAGVRVLHSLLQQRDSYEEQISEITRSEKAVPTLIGMLGWTLEQDRDIRLFAARVIAELPYDLRIAGIPGPVKMVSLLLDAKNKAAYENNEGLMGSQAVEDNEITDGTKNEPRRQDMLLEAANVNGNNVATNHSSDQESPRNGGNSGNRPADEELRHRGGNNKGWYSWVCRCCQWMKRKWSIPEEEPLTYHDQGSLPILGMVILERLACDPDNCEEILKIRNLIPKIIGLISYSSNNKSNNDNALICSSLNLVRRLATTSGIEAKLRLELWECPFLHSNLACVMEDSRSNPDIWKPAVDIIATLALDEGARHELGSVQVIIHKLVHVFIIGLGHGGAMNYDQALRVAAGGALSNLAMGSPANCLAILEQRPGYELLKDLKDMLGNDEYRCKTLAACSRLRDWLHGQGAIDHLSSALPVVLENIMAAEGKQLEALIGLTSQIRYVLPSEGFVQGLESHTNLAGLVKKLVDTLNSNRKPSAEFPKMRRVIVKMVISIVESHPPYANIFRGQEMMEALSKVEKTPSKVERYRVFLGNEGLVVETGEPLSDLARRAKRLLVSANLTPGAQPG
;
A
#
# COMPACT_ATOMS: atom_id res chain seq x y z
N MET A 1 -15.92 10.94 68.01
CA MET A 1 -15.07 11.51 66.96
C MET A 1 -14.78 10.38 65.99
N GLU A 2 -15.57 10.28 64.93
CA GLU A 2 -15.46 9.23 63.93
C GLU A 2 -14.35 9.58 62.93
N THR A 3 -13.48 8.59 62.72
CA THR A 3 -12.37 8.56 61.78
C THR A 3 -12.88 8.57 60.33
N GLY A 4 -12.57 9.63 59.58
CA GLY A 4 -12.90 9.76 58.16
C GLY A 4 -12.06 8.82 57.28
N VAL A 5 -12.72 7.86 56.65
CA VAL A 5 -12.19 6.83 55.72
C VAL A 5 -12.03 7.38 54.30
N PHE A 6 -11.50 8.58 54.15
CA PHE A 6 -11.14 9.11 52.82
C PHE A 6 -9.71 9.61 52.84
N ALA A 7 -8.78 8.66 53.04
CA ALA A 7 -7.45 8.81 52.49
C ALA A 7 -7.62 8.92 50.97
N LYS A 8 -7.01 9.97 50.42
CA LYS A 8 -7.00 10.30 48.99
C LYS A 8 -6.06 9.31 48.28
N ASP A 9 -6.46 8.03 48.22
CA ASP A 9 -5.67 7.02 47.54
C ASP A 9 -5.73 7.24 46.04
N LYS A 10 -4.54 7.24 45.45
CA LYS A 10 -4.23 7.44 44.03
C LYS A 10 -4.67 6.23 43.20
N ASN A 11 -5.94 5.85 43.26
CA ASN A 11 -6.49 4.73 42.50
C ASN A 11 -7.11 5.27 41.21
N SER A 12 -6.27 5.67 40.24
CA SER A 12 -6.77 5.90 38.89
C SER A 12 -7.26 4.57 38.33
N LEU A 13 -8.26 4.60 37.45
CA LEU A 13 -8.73 3.38 36.79
C LEU A 13 -7.57 2.66 36.07
N SER A 14 -6.62 3.43 35.56
CA SER A 14 -5.39 2.93 34.95
C SER A 14 -4.47 2.22 35.95
N SER A 15 -4.31 2.71 37.19
CA SER A 15 -3.51 2.00 38.21
C SER A 15 -4.16 0.68 38.58
N PHE A 16 -5.50 0.65 38.72
CA PHE A 16 -6.25 -0.58 38.92
C PHE A 16 -6.07 -1.58 37.76
N VAL A 17 -6.11 -1.10 36.52
CA VAL A 17 -5.89 -1.96 35.34
C VAL A 17 -4.45 -2.49 35.32
N ILE A 18 -3.44 -1.66 35.55
CA ILE A 18 -2.03 -2.08 35.57
C ILE A 18 -1.79 -3.08 36.70
N ASP A 19 -2.37 -2.88 37.88
CA ASP A 19 -2.26 -3.81 39.01
C ASP A 19 -2.97 -5.14 38.70
N SER A 20 -4.14 -5.09 38.04
CA SER A 20 -4.89 -6.27 37.63
C SER A 20 -4.13 -7.10 36.59
N LEU A 21 -3.45 -6.45 35.63
CA LEU A 21 -2.60 -7.12 34.64
C LEU A 21 -1.42 -7.85 35.30
N ASN A 22 -0.82 -7.26 36.33
CA ASN A 22 0.40 -7.76 36.96
C ASN A 22 0.16 -8.71 38.15
N SER A 23 -1.10 -9.08 38.45
CA SER A 23 -1.43 -10.03 39.50
C SER A 23 -0.87 -11.42 39.17
N ALA A 24 -0.14 -12.02 40.13
CA ALA A 24 0.74 -13.15 39.90
C ALA A 24 0.09 -14.50 40.22
N TYR A 25 -0.51 -15.10 39.19
CA TYR A 25 -0.69 -16.55 39.00
C TYR A 25 -1.21 -17.34 40.23
N ARG A 26 -2.44 -17.07 40.67
CA ARG A 26 -3.30 -18.06 41.34
C ARG A 26 -4.69 -18.14 40.73
N SER A 27 -5.34 -19.29 40.85
CA SER A 27 -6.58 -19.69 40.19
C SER A 27 -7.81 -18.77 40.39
N SER A 28 -7.77 -17.79 41.29
CA SER A 28 -8.78 -16.74 41.47
C SER A 28 -8.44 -15.40 40.78
N GLU A 29 -7.29 -15.29 40.10
CA GLU A 29 -6.77 -14.06 39.45
C GLU A 29 -6.95 -14.04 37.93
N SER A 30 -7.29 -15.16 37.28
CA SER A 30 -7.65 -15.18 35.85
C SER A 30 -8.83 -14.25 35.57
N GLU A 31 -9.80 -14.19 36.49
CA GLU A 31 -10.92 -13.24 36.42
C GLU A 31 -10.47 -11.78 36.58
N ALA A 32 -9.49 -11.51 37.44
CA ALA A 32 -8.94 -10.16 37.63
C ALA A 32 -8.14 -9.70 36.40
N GLN A 33 -7.32 -10.58 35.83
CA GLN A 33 -6.58 -10.33 34.58
C GLN A 33 -7.53 -10.13 33.40
N LEU A 34 -8.56 -10.99 33.28
CA LEU A 34 -9.60 -10.88 32.26
C LEU A 34 -10.38 -9.56 32.40
N ALA A 35 -10.80 -9.21 33.62
CA ALA A 35 -11.44 -7.93 33.89
C ALA A 35 -10.51 -6.75 33.55
N GLY A 36 -9.22 -6.86 33.90
CA GLY A 36 -8.19 -5.87 33.59
C GLY A 36 -8.06 -5.62 32.09
N VAL A 37 -7.85 -6.66 31.27
CA VAL A 37 -7.71 -6.50 29.81
C VAL A 37 -9.01 -6.06 29.14
N ARG A 38 -10.17 -6.49 29.63
CA ARG A 38 -11.49 -6.05 29.10
C ARG A 38 -11.73 -4.58 29.38
N VAL A 39 -11.51 -4.14 30.62
CA VAL A 39 -11.63 -2.73 31.00
C VAL A 39 -10.64 -1.90 30.17
N LEU A 40 -9.40 -2.37 30.01
CA LEU A 40 -8.41 -1.68 29.20
C LEU A 40 -8.83 -1.52 27.74
N HIS A 41 -9.32 -2.60 27.13
CA HIS A 41 -9.85 -2.55 25.77
C HIS A 41 -11.03 -1.57 25.66
N SER A 42 -11.98 -1.61 26.58
CA SER A 42 -13.12 -0.68 26.60
C SER A 42 -12.69 0.77 26.76
N LEU A 43 -11.66 1.03 27.56
CA LEU A 43 -11.10 2.36 27.76
C LEU A 43 -10.47 2.90 26.47
N LEU A 44 -9.67 2.07 25.79
CA LEU A 44 -9.07 2.44 24.50
C LEU A 44 -10.11 2.71 23.40
N GLN A 45 -11.33 2.18 23.50
CA GLN A 45 -12.41 2.52 22.58
C GLN A 45 -13.08 3.88 22.87
N GLN A 46 -12.79 4.53 24.01
CA GLN A 46 -13.34 5.84 24.35
C GLN A 46 -12.48 6.98 23.78
N ARG A 47 -13.01 7.66 22.74
CA ARG A 47 -12.31 8.76 22.05
C ARG A 47 -11.84 9.91 22.93
N ASP A 48 -12.52 10.20 24.03
CA ASP A 48 -12.24 11.36 24.89
C ASP A 48 -11.03 11.17 25.82
N SER A 49 -10.54 9.93 25.98
CA SER A 49 -9.49 9.56 26.95
C SER A 49 -8.37 8.66 26.39
N TYR A 50 -8.41 8.36 25.09
CA TYR A 50 -7.49 7.44 24.43
C TYR A 50 -6.01 7.81 24.62
N GLU A 51 -5.65 9.08 24.40
CA GLU A 51 -4.25 9.53 24.48
C GLU A 51 -3.67 9.43 25.89
N GLU A 52 -4.45 9.81 26.91
CA GLU A 52 -4.02 9.75 28.32
C GLU A 52 -3.79 8.29 28.75
N GLN A 53 -4.71 7.39 28.39
CA GLN A 53 -4.63 5.97 28.73
C GLN A 53 -3.47 5.27 28.03
N ILE A 54 -3.27 5.52 26.73
CA ILE A 54 -2.11 4.99 26.00
C ILE A 54 -0.81 5.49 26.60
N SER A 55 -0.71 6.79 26.92
CA SER A 55 0.49 7.34 27.55
C SER A 55 0.78 6.68 28.89
N GLU A 56 -0.24 6.35 29.68
CA GLU A 56 -0.06 5.71 30.97
C GLU A 56 0.36 4.23 30.85
N ILE A 57 -0.21 3.50 29.89
CA ILE A 57 0.15 2.10 29.60
C ILE A 57 1.59 2.01 29.06
N THR A 58 1.94 2.86 28.11
CA THR A 58 3.27 2.87 27.47
C THR A 58 4.37 3.35 28.41
N ARG A 59 4.07 4.24 29.36
CA ARG A 59 5.00 4.69 30.41
C ARG A 59 5.19 3.63 31.50
N SER A 60 4.28 2.67 31.63
CA SER A 60 4.40 1.58 32.60
C SER A 60 5.41 0.54 32.12
N GLU A 61 6.51 0.38 32.87
CA GLU A 61 7.56 -0.60 32.57
C GLU A 61 7.06 -2.05 32.53
N LYS A 62 5.94 -2.36 33.18
CA LYS A 62 5.41 -3.73 33.30
C LYS A 62 4.21 -4.01 32.39
N ALA A 63 3.39 -3.00 32.06
CA ALA A 63 2.12 -3.23 31.38
C ALA A 63 2.31 -3.85 29.98
N VAL A 64 3.15 -3.25 29.14
CA VAL A 64 3.39 -3.73 27.77
C VAL A 64 4.06 -5.13 27.76
N PRO A 65 5.13 -5.40 28.54
CA PRO A 65 5.71 -6.74 28.63
C PRO A 65 4.71 -7.80 29.11
N THR A 66 3.86 -7.48 30.09
CA THR A 66 2.83 -8.40 30.61
C THR A 66 1.79 -8.71 29.53
N LEU A 67 1.28 -7.70 28.83
CA LEU A 67 0.34 -7.89 27.71
C LEU A 67 0.98 -8.75 26.60
N ILE A 68 2.25 -8.52 26.27
CA ILE A 68 2.99 -9.32 25.29
C ILE A 68 3.12 -10.77 25.76
N GLY A 69 3.38 -10.98 27.06
CA GLY A 69 3.42 -12.31 27.67
C GLY A 69 2.08 -13.05 27.55
N MET A 70 0.97 -12.35 27.73
CA MET A 70 -0.39 -12.88 27.58
C MET A 70 -0.69 -13.39 26.16
N LEU A 71 -0.02 -12.85 25.12
CA LEU A 71 -0.17 -13.35 23.75
C LEU A 71 0.35 -14.78 23.57
N GLY A 72 1.30 -15.19 24.42
CA GLY A 72 1.87 -16.53 24.45
C GLY A 72 1.01 -17.57 25.17
N TRP A 73 -0.11 -17.18 25.79
CA TRP A 73 -0.95 -18.11 26.54
C TRP A 73 -1.76 -18.98 25.57
N THR A 74 -1.57 -20.30 25.62
CA THR A 74 -2.16 -21.25 24.65
C THR A 74 -3.20 -22.20 25.25
N LEU A 75 -3.44 -22.11 26.57
CA LEU A 75 -4.46 -22.88 27.27
C LEU A 75 -5.85 -22.34 26.92
N GLU A 76 -6.85 -23.21 26.83
CA GLU A 76 -8.22 -22.82 26.44
C GLU A 76 -8.86 -21.82 27.41
N GLN A 77 -8.61 -21.99 28.71
CA GLN A 77 -9.11 -21.11 29.77
C GLN A 77 -8.63 -19.65 29.64
N ASP A 78 -7.49 -19.43 28.96
CA ASP A 78 -6.86 -18.12 28.80
C ASP A 78 -7.23 -17.46 27.46
N ARG A 79 -8.12 -18.09 26.68
CA ARG A 79 -8.47 -17.66 25.32
C ARG A 79 -8.96 -16.21 25.27
N ASP A 80 -9.84 -15.82 26.18
CA ASP A 80 -10.38 -14.48 26.22
C ASP A 80 -9.32 -13.46 26.62
N ILE A 81 -8.50 -13.79 27.61
CA ILE A 81 -7.40 -12.92 28.05
C ILE A 81 -6.44 -12.67 26.89
N ARG A 82 -6.08 -13.73 26.17
CA ARG A 82 -5.22 -13.67 24.98
C ARG A 82 -5.83 -12.79 23.88
N LEU A 83 -7.12 -12.94 23.59
CA LEU A 83 -7.82 -12.17 22.58
C LEU A 83 -7.88 -10.68 22.94
N PHE A 84 -8.29 -10.34 24.16
CA PHE A 84 -8.35 -8.95 24.61
C PHE A 84 -6.96 -8.32 24.73
N ALA A 85 -5.94 -9.06 25.17
CA ALA A 85 -4.57 -8.59 25.15
C ALA A 85 -4.08 -8.28 23.72
N ALA A 86 -4.42 -9.13 22.74
CA ALA A 86 -4.10 -8.87 21.33
C ALA A 86 -4.82 -7.62 20.80
N ARG A 87 -6.11 -7.42 21.12
CA ARG A 87 -6.85 -6.20 20.77
C ARG A 87 -6.21 -4.96 21.38
N VAL A 88 -5.87 -5.00 22.67
CA VAL A 88 -5.19 -3.88 23.36
C VAL A 88 -3.85 -3.55 22.70
N ILE A 89 -2.99 -4.55 22.45
CA ILE A 89 -1.68 -4.32 21.81
C ILE A 89 -1.87 -3.77 20.38
N ALA A 90 -2.86 -4.27 19.65
CA ALA A 90 -3.19 -3.78 18.33
C ALA A 90 -3.70 -2.33 18.33
N GLU A 91 -4.03 -1.73 19.48
CA GLU A 91 -4.43 -0.32 19.61
C GLU A 91 -3.29 0.59 20.10
N LEU A 92 -2.15 0.03 20.51
CA LEU A 92 -0.99 0.81 20.98
C LEU A 92 -0.33 1.62 19.85
N PRO A 93 0.49 2.64 20.19
CA PRO A 93 1.18 3.48 19.22
C PRO A 93 2.01 2.69 18.22
N TYR A 94 2.05 3.19 16.98
CA TYR A 94 2.77 2.58 15.86
C TYR A 94 4.30 2.62 16.02
N ASP A 95 4.81 3.48 16.89
CA ASP A 95 6.24 3.66 17.19
C ASP A 95 6.71 2.84 18.40
N LEU A 96 5.91 1.86 18.83
CA LEU A 96 6.30 0.96 19.91
C LEU A 96 7.58 0.20 19.55
N ARG A 97 8.68 0.57 20.19
CA ARG A 97 9.96 -0.11 20.04
C ARG A 97 10.06 -1.27 21.03
N ILE A 98 10.15 -2.49 20.50
CA ILE A 98 10.36 -3.72 21.26
C ILE A 98 11.75 -4.31 21.03
N ALA A 99 12.51 -3.75 20.09
CA ALA A 99 13.90 -4.11 19.84
C ALA A 99 14.73 -4.02 21.14
N GLY A 100 15.46 -5.08 21.46
CA GLY A 100 16.21 -5.23 22.71
C GLY A 100 15.47 -6.00 23.82
N ILE A 101 14.17 -6.29 23.66
CA ILE A 101 13.42 -7.19 24.56
C ILE A 101 13.35 -8.58 23.89
N PRO A 102 13.91 -9.65 24.48
CA PRO A 102 13.86 -10.98 23.88
C PRO A 102 12.45 -11.60 23.96
N GLY A 103 11.92 -12.06 22.82
CA GLY A 103 10.70 -12.89 22.78
C GLY A 103 9.35 -12.24 22.38
N PRO A 104 9.14 -10.90 22.40
CA PRO A 104 7.85 -10.32 22.01
C PRO A 104 7.34 -10.74 20.64
N VAL A 105 8.18 -10.65 19.60
CA VAL A 105 7.77 -11.05 18.25
C VAL A 105 7.41 -12.54 18.20
N LYS A 106 8.09 -13.38 18.99
CA LYS A 106 7.76 -14.80 19.11
C LYS A 106 6.37 -14.98 19.72
N MET A 107 6.03 -14.22 20.76
CA MET A 107 4.68 -14.27 21.37
C MET A 107 3.59 -13.83 20.39
N VAL A 108 3.83 -12.76 19.62
CA VAL A 108 2.90 -12.32 18.57
C VAL A 108 2.77 -13.39 17.47
N SER A 109 3.87 -14.05 17.08
CA SER A 109 3.85 -15.09 16.04
C SER A 109 2.98 -16.30 16.41
N LEU A 110 2.80 -16.59 17.71
CA LEU A 110 1.94 -17.67 18.18
C LEU A 110 0.45 -17.39 17.94
N LEU A 111 0.05 -16.12 17.73
CA LEU A 111 -1.32 -15.77 17.37
C LEU A 111 -1.69 -16.29 15.98
N LEU A 112 -0.69 -16.46 15.10
CA LEU A 112 -0.88 -16.96 13.74
C LEU A 112 -1.24 -18.45 13.70
N ASP A 113 -0.89 -19.21 14.75
CA ASP A 113 -1.14 -20.67 14.82
C ASP A 113 -2.58 -21.01 15.25
N ALA A 114 -3.37 -20.01 15.66
CA ALA A 114 -4.73 -20.22 16.18
C ALA A 114 -5.71 -20.80 15.13
N LYS A 115 -5.46 -20.59 13.83
CA LYS A 115 -6.28 -21.16 12.74
C LYS A 115 -6.07 -22.67 12.58
N ASN A 116 -4.88 -23.18 12.89
CA ASN A 116 -4.55 -24.58 12.68
C ASN A 116 -5.24 -25.49 13.71
N LYS A 117 -5.41 -25.04 14.97
CA LYS A 117 -6.09 -25.84 16.01
C LYS A 117 -7.53 -26.21 15.66
N ALA A 118 -8.31 -25.26 15.14
CA ALA A 118 -9.70 -25.52 14.75
C ALA A 118 -9.84 -26.52 13.57
N ALA A 119 -8.83 -26.65 12.72
CA ALA A 119 -8.83 -27.61 11.61
C ALA A 119 -8.45 -29.04 12.05
N TYR A 120 -7.64 -29.19 13.10
CA TYR A 120 -7.30 -30.50 13.67
C TYR A 120 -8.45 -31.07 14.52
N GLU A 121 -9.13 -30.24 15.31
CA GLU A 121 -10.25 -30.67 16.17
C GLU A 121 -11.47 -31.14 15.35
N ASN A 122 -11.73 -30.54 14.20
CA ASN A 122 -12.83 -30.95 13.31
C ASN A 122 -12.58 -32.30 12.60
N ASN A 123 -11.32 -32.74 12.50
CA ASN A 123 -10.96 -34.01 11.84
C ASN A 123 -10.88 -35.19 12.81
N GLU A 124 -10.74 -34.96 14.12
CA GLU A 124 -10.76 -36.04 15.13
C GLU A 124 -12.18 -36.56 15.41
N GLY A 125 -13.23 -35.82 15.04
CA GLY A 125 -14.62 -36.25 15.18
C GLY A 125 -15.12 -37.28 14.16
N LEU A 126 -14.33 -37.60 13.13
CA LEU A 126 -14.75 -38.47 12.01
C LEU A 126 -13.91 -39.76 11.85
N MET A 127 -12.96 -40.03 12.75
CA MET A 127 -12.12 -41.24 12.73
C MET A 127 -12.50 -42.17 13.89
N GLY A 128 -13.70 -42.75 13.77
CA GLY A 128 -14.23 -43.73 14.71
C GLY A 128 -14.92 -44.87 13.98
N SER A 129 -14.16 -45.58 13.12
CA SER A 129 -14.37 -46.96 12.63
C SER A 129 -14.04 -47.05 11.15
N GLN A 130 -12.89 -47.62 10.81
CA GLN A 130 -12.85 -48.65 9.79
C GLN A 130 -11.59 -49.48 9.94
N ALA A 131 -11.85 -50.77 10.13
CA ALA A 131 -10.84 -51.81 10.24
C ALA A 131 -10.10 -51.96 8.92
N VAL A 132 -8.85 -52.41 9.09
CA VAL A 132 -7.96 -52.96 8.08
C VAL A 132 -8.70 -53.96 7.20
N GLU A 133 -8.68 -53.74 5.88
CA GLU A 133 -8.70 -54.82 4.90
C GLU A 133 -7.92 -54.39 3.66
N ASP A 134 -6.88 -55.16 3.38
CA ASP A 134 -6.02 -55.11 2.21
C ASP A 134 -6.82 -55.42 0.93
N ASN A 135 -6.49 -54.75 -0.18
CA ASN A 135 -6.21 -55.47 -1.44
C ASN A 135 -5.60 -54.58 -2.53
N GLU A 136 -4.61 -55.18 -3.18
CA GLU A 136 -3.77 -54.68 -4.26
C GLU A 136 -4.47 -54.63 -5.64
N ILE A 137 -4.08 -53.61 -6.42
CA ILE A 137 -3.73 -53.60 -7.86
C ILE A 137 -4.69 -54.27 -8.88
N THR A 138 -5.20 -53.51 -9.86
CA THR A 138 -4.96 -53.72 -11.32
C THR A 138 -5.50 -52.60 -12.22
N ASP A 139 -4.59 -52.17 -13.10
CA ASP A 139 -4.62 -51.57 -14.45
C ASP A 139 -5.94 -51.36 -15.24
N GLY A 140 -5.97 -50.29 -16.06
CA GLY A 140 -6.60 -50.36 -17.40
C GLY A 140 -7.61 -49.28 -17.84
N THR A 141 -7.09 -48.25 -18.53
CA THR A 141 -7.58 -47.71 -19.83
C THR A 141 -8.82 -46.77 -19.95
N LYS A 142 -8.52 -45.51 -20.34
CA LYS A 142 -9.16 -44.57 -21.32
C LYS A 142 -10.70 -44.45 -21.42
N ASN A 143 -11.22 -43.21 -21.32
CA ASN A 143 -11.64 -42.36 -22.45
C ASN A 143 -12.49 -41.15 -21.99
N GLU A 144 -12.35 -40.08 -22.76
CA GLU A 144 -12.86 -38.71 -22.60
C GLU A 144 -14.29 -38.53 -23.20
N PRO A 145 -14.82 -37.31 -23.42
CA PRO A 145 -15.94 -36.68 -22.71
C PRO A 145 -17.28 -36.65 -23.51
N ARG A 146 -18.40 -36.31 -22.86
CA ARG A 146 -19.68 -35.94 -23.52
C ARG A 146 -20.27 -34.72 -22.79
N ARG A 147 -20.17 -33.52 -23.35
CA ARG A 147 -21.11 -32.84 -24.28
C ARG A 147 -22.50 -32.57 -23.68
N GLN A 148 -22.70 -31.29 -23.39
CA GLN A 148 -23.94 -30.51 -23.48
C GLN A 148 -24.86 -30.94 -24.62
N ASP A 149 -26.15 -31.02 -24.31
CA ASP A 149 -27.26 -30.72 -25.22
C ASP A 149 -28.30 -29.85 -24.49
N MET A 150 -29.08 -29.13 -25.30
CA MET A 150 -29.64 -27.80 -25.05
C MET A 150 -31.19 -27.82 -25.23
N LEU A 151 -31.88 -26.74 -24.78
CA LEU A 151 -33.22 -26.25 -25.21
C LEU A 151 -34.47 -26.91 -24.57
N LEU A 152 -35.60 -26.26 -24.20
CA LEU A 152 -36.14 -24.89 -24.32
C LEU A 152 -37.32 -24.67 -23.32
N GLU A 153 -37.60 -23.38 -23.08
CA GLU A 153 -38.74 -22.65 -22.46
C GLU A 153 -40.14 -23.31 -22.34
N ALA A 154 -40.89 -22.97 -21.26
CA ALA A 154 -41.96 -21.93 -21.29
C ALA A 154 -42.91 -21.96 -20.06
N ALA A 155 -43.41 -20.75 -19.73
CA ALA A 155 -44.70 -20.38 -19.11
C ALA A 155 -44.91 -20.39 -17.57
N ASN A 156 -44.74 -19.19 -16.98
CA ASN A 156 -45.79 -18.28 -16.48
C ASN A 156 -46.87 -18.81 -15.50
N VAL A 157 -47.00 -18.17 -14.33
CA VAL A 157 -48.19 -17.42 -13.84
C VAL A 157 -48.26 -17.33 -12.29
N ASN A 158 -48.57 -16.11 -11.84
CA ASN A 158 -49.26 -15.66 -10.63
C ASN A 158 -48.48 -15.22 -9.38
N GLY A 159 -48.71 -13.95 -9.02
CA GLY A 159 -48.49 -13.39 -7.70
C GLY A 159 -48.60 -11.86 -7.61
N ASN A 160 -49.65 -11.23 -8.17
CA ASN A 160 -49.99 -9.84 -7.86
C ASN A 160 -50.51 -9.74 -6.42
N ASN A 161 -50.10 -8.71 -5.67
CA ASN A 161 -51.01 -7.67 -5.17
C ASN A 161 -50.23 -6.47 -4.59
N VAL A 162 -50.61 -5.30 -5.09
CA VAL A 162 -50.18 -3.93 -4.72
C VAL A 162 -51.41 -3.18 -4.22
N ALA A 163 -51.24 -2.32 -3.21
CA ALA A 163 -51.92 -1.03 -3.05
C ALA A 163 -51.25 -0.29 -1.86
N THR A 164 -50.42 0.75 -2.04
CA THR A 164 -50.75 2.20 -2.21
C THR A 164 -51.45 2.80 -0.96
N ASN A 165 -51.16 3.99 -0.41
CA ASN A 165 -50.39 5.17 -0.79
C ASN A 165 -50.09 6.07 0.44
N HIS A 166 -49.02 6.88 0.32
CA HIS A 166 -48.74 8.25 0.79
C HIS A 166 -49.72 8.96 1.78
N SER A 167 -49.26 9.76 2.74
CA SER A 167 -48.69 11.10 2.49
C SER A 167 -48.20 11.79 3.78
N SER A 168 -47.43 12.86 3.56
CA SER A 168 -46.55 13.62 4.45
C SER A 168 -47.19 14.84 5.13
N ASP A 169 -46.33 15.57 5.88
CA ASP A 169 -46.35 17.00 6.25
C ASP A 169 -46.66 17.25 7.74
N GLN A 170 -45.71 17.69 8.58
CA GLN A 170 -44.96 18.97 8.74
C GLN A 170 -45.56 19.88 9.83
N GLU A 171 -44.65 20.52 10.58
CA GLU A 171 -44.81 21.75 11.39
C GLU A 171 -45.28 21.70 12.88
N SER A 172 -44.33 22.05 13.76
CA SER A 172 -44.50 22.91 14.96
C SER A 172 -44.59 24.39 14.51
N PRO A 173 -45.05 25.41 15.29
CA PRO A 173 -44.72 25.58 16.73
C PRO A 173 -45.63 26.47 17.64
N ARG A 174 -45.19 26.57 18.91
CA ARG A 174 -45.29 27.72 19.88
C ARG A 174 -46.55 27.98 20.73
N ASN A 175 -46.32 27.77 22.04
CA ASN A 175 -46.29 28.75 23.17
C ASN A 175 -47.60 29.37 23.72
N GLY A 176 -47.76 29.33 25.06
CA GLY A 176 -48.64 30.27 25.79
C GLY A 176 -49.02 29.90 27.24
N GLY A 177 -48.28 30.45 28.21
CA GLY A 177 -48.77 30.91 29.54
C GLY A 177 -49.07 29.85 30.62
N ASN A 178 -49.13 30.17 31.91
CA ASN A 178 -48.66 31.31 32.70
C ASN A 178 -48.70 30.88 34.19
N SER A 179 -47.81 31.51 34.94
CA SER A 179 -47.60 31.63 36.40
C SER A 179 -48.83 31.58 37.34
N GLY A 180 -48.60 31.12 38.58
CA GLY A 180 -49.28 31.69 39.76
C GLY A 180 -49.50 30.76 40.96
N ASN A 181 -48.67 30.93 42.00
CA ASN A 181 -49.07 31.16 43.41
C ASN A 181 -48.29 30.35 44.48
N ARG A 182 -47.61 31.11 45.36
CA ARG A 182 -47.40 30.85 46.79
C ARG A 182 -48.31 31.81 47.58
N PRO A 183 -48.77 31.44 48.79
CA PRO A 183 -48.14 31.97 50.04
C PRO A 183 -47.91 30.83 51.08
N ALA A 184 -46.79 30.78 51.82
CA ALA A 184 -46.54 31.39 53.14
C ALA A 184 -47.49 30.89 54.26
N ASP A 185 -47.02 30.00 55.14
CA ASP A 185 -46.72 30.34 56.54
C ASP A 185 -46.12 29.17 57.36
N GLU A 186 -45.17 29.59 58.18
CA GLU A 186 -44.64 29.13 59.48
C GLU A 186 -44.46 27.64 59.87
N GLU A 187 -43.18 27.37 60.13
CA GLU A 187 -42.55 26.50 61.14
C GLU A 187 -43.44 25.65 62.06
N LEU A 188 -43.11 24.36 62.15
CA LEU A 188 -42.79 23.69 63.42
C LEU A 188 -41.92 22.45 63.16
N ARG A 189 -40.88 22.33 63.99
CA ARG A 189 -39.75 21.40 63.90
C ARG A 189 -40.18 19.92 63.98
N HIS A 190 -39.55 19.04 63.21
CA HIS A 190 -38.87 17.84 63.75
C HIS A 190 -38.02 17.11 62.69
N ARG A 191 -36.74 17.02 63.03
CA ARG A 191 -35.65 16.15 62.54
C ARG A 191 -36.11 14.80 61.94
N GLY A 192 -35.82 14.59 60.66
CA GLY A 192 -35.88 13.27 59.99
C GLY A 192 -34.94 13.27 58.78
N GLY A 193 -33.86 12.48 58.86
CA GLY A 193 -32.71 12.51 57.95
C GLY A 193 -33.06 12.28 56.48
N ASN A 194 -32.42 13.08 55.62
CA ASN A 194 -32.64 13.15 54.18
C ASN A 194 -32.03 11.94 53.44
N ASN A 195 -32.51 10.73 53.73
CA ASN A 195 -31.96 9.50 53.16
C ASN A 195 -32.47 9.24 51.72
N LYS A 196 -33.52 9.94 51.26
CA LYS A 196 -34.06 9.78 49.90
C LYS A 196 -33.25 10.51 48.82
N GLY A 197 -32.64 11.65 49.17
CA GLY A 197 -31.79 12.41 48.25
C GLY A 197 -30.44 11.73 47.99
N TRP A 198 -29.83 11.16 49.03
CA TRP A 198 -28.56 10.46 48.92
C TRP A 198 -28.70 9.15 48.14
N TYR A 199 -29.72 8.32 48.42
CA TYR A 199 -30.01 7.13 47.61
C TYR A 199 -30.38 7.47 46.17
N SER A 200 -31.12 8.56 45.91
CA SER A 200 -31.45 8.99 44.55
C SER A 200 -30.23 9.48 43.77
N TRP A 201 -29.32 10.21 44.43
CA TRP A 201 -28.07 10.69 43.83
C TRP A 201 -27.08 9.57 43.61
N VAL A 202 -26.94 8.63 44.55
CA VAL A 202 -26.12 7.41 44.40
C VAL A 202 -26.70 6.53 43.28
N CYS A 203 -28.02 6.34 43.20
CA CYS A 203 -28.65 5.57 42.12
C CYS A 203 -28.51 6.27 40.76
N ARG A 204 -28.63 7.60 40.69
CA ARG A 204 -28.42 8.36 39.43
C ARG A 204 -26.96 8.41 39.02
N CYS A 205 -26.03 8.55 39.97
CA CYS A 205 -24.58 8.44 39.71
C CYS A 205 -24.20 7.02 39.29
N CYS A 206 -24.75 5.99 39.94
CA CYS A 206 -24.54 4.60 39.52
C CYS A 206 -25.20 4.28 38.17
N GLN A 207 -26.35 4.89 37.82
CA GLN A 207 -26.95 4.76 36.50
C GLN A 207 -26.19 5.54 35.43
N TRP A 208 -25.59 6.68 35.78
CA TRP A 208 -24.74 7.47 34.90
C TRP A 208 -23.39 6.80 34.65
N MET A 209 -22.75 6.26 35.71
CA MET A 209 -21.58 5.38 35.61
C MET A 209 -21.92 4.11 34.85
N LYS A 210 -23.03 3.43 35.13
CA LYS A 210 -23.49 2.27 34.32
C LYS A 210 -23.81 2.62 32.88
N ARG A 211 -24.07 3.89 32.51
CA ARG A 211 -24.32 4.34 31.12
C ARG A 211 -23.05 4.78 30.39
N LYS A 212 -22.04 5.29 31.10
CA LYS A 212 -20.73 5.70 30.56
C LYS A 212 -19.68 4.58 30.60
N TRP A 213 -19.86 3.61 31.49
CA TRP A 213 -18.99 2.47 31.80
C TRP A 213 -19.71 1.12 31.71
N SER A 214 -20.84 1.05 30.99
CA SER A 214 -21.30 -0.25 30.52
C SER A 214 -20.20 -0.78 29.62
N ILE A 215 -19.46 -1.78 30.09
CA ILE A 215 -18.84 -2.74 29.19
C ILE A 215 -20.02 -3.23 28.35
N PRO A 216 -20.02 -3.11 27.02
CA PRO A 216 -21.07 -3.74 26.23
C PRO A 216 -21.16 -5.18 26.72
N GLU A 217 -22.36 -5.67 27.05
CA GLU A 217 -22.57 -7.12 27.09
C GLU A 217 -22.32 -7.59 25.65
N GLU A 218 -21.06 -7.80 25.29
CA GLU A 218 -20.71 -8.55 24.10
C GLU A 218 -21.26 -9.94 24.34
N GLU A 219 -22.10 -10.40 23.40
CA GLU A 219 -22.60 -11.77 23.35
C GLU A 219 -21.42 -12.75 23.59
N PRO A 220 -21.67 -13.93 24.20
CA PRO A 220 -20.62 -14.94 24.40
C PRO A 220 -19.84 -15.12 23.10
N LEU A 221 -18.51 -14.96 23.17
CA LEU A 221 -17.62 -15.03 22.01
C LEU A 221 -17.98 -16.26 21.17
N THR A 222 -18.37 -16.02 19.93
CA THR A 222 -18.71 -17.13 19.03
C THR A 222 -17.41 -17.76 18.53
N TYR A 223 -17.47 -19.01 18.07
CA TYR A 223 -16.32 -19.70 17.46
C TYR A 223 -15.69 -18.88 16.30
N HIS A 224 -16.45 -17.93 15.72
CA HIS A 224 -16.01 -16.98 14.70
C HIS A 224 -15.00 -15.93 15.20
N ASP A 225 -14.98 -15.58 16.50
CA ASP A 225 -14.05 -14.59 17.05
C ASP A 225 -12.60 -15.11 17.12
N GLN A 226 -12.39 -16.43 17.10
CA GLN A 226 -11.05 -17.03 17.07
C GLN A 226 -10.37 -16.88 15.71
N GLY A 227 -11.16 -16.71 14.65
CA GLY A 227 -10.66 -16.33 13.32
C GLY A 227 -9.98 -14.96 13.31
N SER A 228 -10.16 -14.13 14.36
CA SER A 228 -9.52 -12.83 14.49
C SER A 228 -8.10 -12.87 15.04
N LEU A 229 -7.68 -13.92 15.76
CA LEU A 229 -6.33 -13.97 16.37
C LEU A 229 -5.20 -13.92 15.34
N PRO A 230 -5.24 -14.67 14.22
CA PRO A 230 -4.23 -14.53 13.18
C PRO A 230 -4.24 -13.14 12.52
N ILE A 231 -5.41 -12.53 12.37
CA ILE A 231 -5.57 -11.18 11.81
C ILE A 231 -4.95 -10.14 12.76
N LEU A 232 -5.26 -10.20 14.05
CA LEU A 232 -4.67 -9.35 15.09
C LEU A 232 -3.15 -9.55 15.16
N GLY A 233 -2.66 -10.79 15.05
CA GLY A 233 -1.24 -11.08 14.96
C GLY A 233 -0.58 -10.38 13.77
N MET A 234 -1.21 -10.39 12.60
CA MET A 234 -0.72 -9.65 11.42
C MET A 234 -0.71 -8.15 11.64
N VAL A 235 -1.79 -7.58 12.19
CA VAL A 235 -1.89 -6.13 12.47
C VAL A 235 -0.80 -5.69 13.45
N ILE A 236 -0.58 -6.45 14.53
CA ILE A 236 0.45 -6.15 15.52
C ILE A 236 1.84 -6.20 14.85
N LEU A 237 2.14 -7.25 14.09
CA LEU A 237 3.41 -7.34 13.36
C LEU A 237 3.59 -6.19 12.36
N GLU A 238 2.52 -5.78 11.65
CA GLU A 238 2.57 -4.68 10.68
C GLU A 238 2.91 -3.36 11.38
N ARG A 239 2.29 -3.09 12.54
CA ARG A 239 2.60 -1.90 13.34
C ARG A 239 4.02 -1.92 13.86
N LEU A 240 4.48 -3.06 14.39
CA LEU A 240 5.85 -3.21 14.87
C LEU A 240 6.88 -3.00 13.74
N ALA A 241 6.54 -3.42 12.52
CA ALA A 241 7.38 -3.26 11.33
C ALA A 241 7.51 -1.78 10.84
N CYS A 242 6.91 -0.82 11.52
CA CYS A 242 7.18 0.60 11.30
C CYS A 242 8.58 1.03 11.78
N ASP A 243 9.16 0.31 12.75
CA ASP A 243 10.50 0.56 13.28
C ASP A 243 11.53 -0.39 12.64
N PRO A 244 12.67 0.12 12.12
CA PRO A 244 13.66 -0.72 11.45
C PRO A 244 14.29 -1.79 12.35
N ASP A 245 14.51 -1.50 13.64
CA ASP A 245 15.12 -2.46 14.57
C ASP A 245 14.13 -3.59 14.92
N ASN A 246 12.85 -3.25 15.08
CA ASN A 246 11.79 -4.25 15.23
C ASN A 246 11.69 -5.15 13.99
N CYS A 247 11.84 -4.61 12.78
CA CYS A 247 11.88 -5.42 11.57
C CYS A 247 13.05 -6.42 11.58
N GLU A 248 14.23 -6.02 12.05
CA GLU A 248 15.34 -6.97 12.21
C GLU A 248 14.98 -8.12 13.16
N GLU A 249 14.30 -7.83 14.27
CA GLU A 249 13.82 -8.86 15.19
C GLU A 249 12.77 -9.79 14.56
N ILE A 250 11.88 -9.23 13.71
CA ILE A 250 10.92 -10.03 12.92
C ILE A 250 11.63 -11.01 11.99
N LEU A 251 12.69 -10.57 11.32
CA LEU A 251 13.46 -11.40 10.40
C LEU A 251 14.31 -12.46 11.08
N LYS A 252 14.75 -12.22 12.33
CA LYS A 252 15.48 -13.21 13.12
C LYS A 252 14.63 -14.43 13.47
N ILE A 253 13.29 -14.32 13.44
CA ILE A 253 12.43 -15.46 13.74
C ILE A 253 12.40 -16.44 12.58
N ARG A 254 13.00 -17.60 12.81
CA ARG A 254 13.00 -18.73 11.88
C ARG A 254 11.59 -19.08 11.43
N ASN A 255 11.41 -19.18 10.11
CA ASN A 255 10.17 -19.57 9.43
C ASN A 255 8.97 -18.62 9.62
N LEU A 256 9.15 -17.42 10.19
CA LEU A 256 8.05 -16.47 10.32
C LEU A 256 7.63 -15.88 8.97
N ILE A 257 8.59 -15.47 8.13
CA ILE A 257 8.31 -14.94 6.79
C ILE A 257 7.61 -15.99 5.89
N PRO A 258 8.10 -17.24 5.75
CA PRO A 258 7.36 -18.29 5.05
C PRO A 258 5.95 -18.54 5.62
N LYS A 259 5.78 -18.47 6.95
CA LYS A 259 4.47 -18.62 7.58
C LYS A 259 3.51 -17.48 7.18
N ILE A 260 3.98 -16.22 7.21
CA ILE A 260 3.20 -15.06 6.77
C ILE A 260 2.82 -15.22 5.29
N ILE A 261 3.76 -15.61 4.43
CA ILE A 261 3.52 -15.85 3.00
C ILE A 261 2.51 -16.99 2.79
N GLY A 262 2.58 -18.06 3.58
CA GLY A 262 1.62 -19.14 3.56
C GLY A 262 0.18 -18.68 3.86
N LEU A 263 0.00 -17.62 4.64
CA LEU A 263 -1.31 -17.04 4.96
C LEU A 263 -1.86 -16.14 3.83
N ILE A 264 -1.02 -15.80 2.85
CA ILE A 264 -1.45 -15.20 1.58
C ILE A 264 -1.99 -16.29 0.62
N SER A 265 -1.73 -17.58 0.89
CA SER A 265 -2.12 -18.66 -0.02
C SER A 265 -3.59 -18.55 -0.43
N TYR A 266 -3.78 -18.39 -1.73
CA TYR A 266 -5.05 -17.95 -2.30
C TYR A 266 -5.69 -19.12 -3.05
N SER A 267 -6.73 -19.73 -2.45
CA SER A 267 -7.57 -20.73 -3.13
C SER A 267 -8.87 -20.11 -3.63
N SER A 268 -9.19 -20.26 -4.91
CA SER A 268 -10.35 -19.65 -5.59
C SER A 268 -11.72 -20.16 -5.11
N ASN A 269 -11.75 -21.24 -4.32
CA ASN A 269 -12.98 -21.91 -3.91
C ASN A 269 -13.41 -21.47 -2.50
N ASN A 270 -14.52 -20.71 -2.43
CA ASN A 270 -15.28 -20.35 -1.23
C ASN A 270 -14.49 -19.63 -0.12
N LYS A 271 -14.38 -18.29 -0.24
CA LYS A 271 -13.74 -17.47 0.80
C LYS A 271 -14.75 -16.85 1.74
N SER A 272 -14.55 -17.06 3.04
CA SER A 272 -15.23 -16.28 4.06
C SER A 272 -14.66 -14.84 4.09
N ASN A 273 -15.43 -13.88 4.64
CA ASN A 273 -14.91 -12.51 4.85
C ASN A 273 -13.63 -12.50 5.70
N ASN A 274 -13.49 -13.45 6.64
CA ASN A 274 -12.31 -13.57 7.49
C ASN A 274 -11.06 -14.04 6.72
N ASP A 275 -11.20 -14.87 5.69
CA ASP A 275 -10.07 -15.29 4.86
C ASP A 275 -9.52 -14.12 4.03
N ASN A 276 -10.40 -13.27 3.50
CA ASN A 276 -10.00 -12.07 2.77
C ASN A 276 -9.31 -11.05 3.68
N ALA A 277 -9.81 -10.86 4.90
CA ALA A 277 -9.18 -9.98 5.89
C ALA A 277 -7.79 -10.47 6.30
N LEU A 278 -7.61 -11.78 6.47
CA LEU A 278 -6.32 -12.38 6.79
C LEU A 278 -5.31 -12.25 5.64
N ILE A 279 -5.74 -12.52 4.40
CA ILE A 279 -4.90 -12.32 3.20
C ILE A 279 -4.50 -10.85 3.08
N CYS A 280 -5.45 -9.93 3.22
CA CYS A 280 -5.20 -8.49 3.15
C CYS A 280 -4.20 -8.03 4.24
N SER A 281 -4.39 -8.47 5.48
CA SER A 281 -3.49 -8.13 6.59
C SER A 281 -2.08 -8.72 6.39
N SER A 282 -2.00 -9.94 5.87
CA SER A 282 -0.72 -10.59 5.55
C SER A 282 0.01 -9.87 4.42
N LEU A 283 -0.70 -9.46 3.36
CA LEU A 283 -0.15 -8.63 2.28
C LEU A 283 0.32 -7.27 2.79
N ASN A 284 -0.43 -6.62 3.69
CA ASN A 284 -0.02 -5.34 4.27
C ASN A 284 1.25 -5.44 5.11
N LEU A 285 1.39 -6.50 5.90
CA LEU A 285 2.64 -6.78 6.61
C LEU A 285 3.81 -7.00 5.63
N VAL A 286 3.64 -7.81 4.59
CA VAL A 286 4.70 -8.04 3.58
C VAL A 286 5.05 -6.74 2.86
N ARG A 287 4.05 -5.94 2.48
CA ARG A 287 4.23 -4.60 1.89
C ARG A 287 5.02 -3.70 2.84
N ARG A 288 4.69 -3.69 4.13
CA ARG A 288 5.39 -2.91 5.15
C ARG A 288 6.84 -3.33 5.23
N LEU A 289 7.11 -4.62 5.42
CA LEU A 289 8.47 -5.16 5.48
C LEU A 289 9.27 -4.80 4.22
N ALA A 290 8.68 -4.89 3.04
CA ALA A 290 9.35 -4.53 1.79
C ALA A 290 9.70 -3.03 1.67
N THR A 291 9.04 -2.15 2.45
CA THR A 291 9.13 -0.68 2.32
C THR A 291 9.70 0.04 3.56
N THR A 292 10.09 -0.69 4.61
CA THR A 292 10.64 -0.08 5.83
C THR A 292 12.11 0.30 5.67
N SER A 293 12.39 1.61 5.77
CA SER A 293 13.71 2.21 5.59
C SER A 293 14.79 1.64 6.49
N GLY A 294 15.98 1.38 5.94
CA GLY A 294 17.20 1.00 6.69
C GLY A 294 17.68 -0.44 6.48
N ILE A 295 16.79 -1.36 6.11
CA ILE A 295 17.12 -2.77 5.79
C ILE A 295 16.42 -3.28 4.52
N GLU A 296 15.89 -2.34 3.72
CA GLU A 296 15.02 -2.58 2.55
C GLU A 296 15.65 -3.51 1.52
N ALA A 297 16.93 -3.34 1.18
CA ALA A 297 17.57 -4.16 0.14
C ALA A 297 17.68 -5.63 0.55
N LYS A 298 18.08 -5.90 1.80
CA LYS A 298 18.16 -7.27 2.34
C LYS A 298 16.77 -7.91 2.44
N LEU A 299 15.80 -7.14 2.93
CA LEU A 299 14.42 -7.57 3.07
C LEU A 299 13.76 -7.93 1.75
N ARG A 300 13.93 -7.10 0.72
CA ARG A 300 13.37 -7.36 -0.60
C ARG A 300 13.98 -8.62 -1.22
N LEU A 301 15.29 -8.84 -1.05
CA LEU A 301 15.94 -10.09 -1.48
C LEU A 301 15.39 -11.31 -0.73
N GLU A 302 15.25 -11.24 0.60
CA GLU A 302 14.72 -12.37 1.40
C GLU A 302 13.26 -12.70 1.07
N LEU A 303 12.42 -11.67 0.89
CA LEU A 303 11.02 -11.83 0.46
C LEU A 303 10.92 -12.39 -0.96
N TRP A 304 11.79 -11.93 -1.85
CA TRP A 304 11.88 -12.40 -3.23
C TRP A 304 12.32 -13.88 -3.31
N GLU A 305 13.26 -14.29 -2.47
CA GLU A 305 13.74 -15.68 -2.45
C GLU A 305 12.70 -16.68 -1.92
N CYS A 306 11.57 -16.21 -1.39
CA CYS A 306 10.48 -17.06 -0.92
C CYS A 306 9.61 -17.57 -2.11
N PRO A 307 9.71 -18.86 -2.51
CA PRO A 307 9.15 -19.34 -3.78
C PRO A 307 7.63 -19.18 -3.91
N PHE A 308 6.92 -19.28 -2.79
CA PHE A 308 5.46 -19.20 -2.76
C PHE A 308 4.91 -17.79 -2.90
N LEU A 309 5.72 -16.74 -2.66
CA LEU A 309 5.24 -15.36 -2.74
C LEU A 309 4.78 -15.03 -4.16
N HIS A 310 5.51 -15.47 -5.19
CA HIS A 310 5.21 -15.12 -6.59
C HIS A 310 3.90 -15.76 -7.03
N SER A 311 3.73 -17.05 -6.72
CA SER A 311 2.50 -17.78 -7.03
C SER A 311 1.31 -17.17 -6.29
N ASN A 312 1.46 -16.80 -5.01
CA ASN A 312 0.39 -16.19 -4.24
C ASN A 312 -0.01 -14.82 -4.80
N LEU A 313 0.97 -13.97 -5.17
CA LEU A 313 0.71 -12.69 -5.81
C LEU A 313 0.00 -12.86 -7.16
N ALA A 314 0.43 -13.83 -7.98
CA ALA A 314 -0.23 -14.13 -9.25
C ALA A 314 -1.69 -14.55 -9.05
N CYS A 315 -1.98 -15.45 -8.10
CA CYS A 315 -3.35 -15.87 -7.80
C CYS A 315 -4.23 -14.72 -7.29
N VAL A 316 -3.71 -13.85 -6.42
CA VAL A 316 -4.41 -12.64 -5.95
C VAL A 316 -4.72 -11.70 -7.12
N MET A 317 -3.77 -11.51 -8.02
CA MET A 317 -3.92 -10.66 -9.20
C MET A 317 -4.82 -11.29 -10.26
N GLU A 318 -4.97 -12.61 -10.32
CA GLU A 318 -5.90 -13.28 -11.24
C GLU A 318 -7.36 -13.10 -10.84
N ASP A 319 -7.65 -13.21 -9.54
CA ASP A 319 -9.03 -13.26 -9.05
C ASP A 319 -9.71 -11.90 -9.16
N SER A 320 -10.58 -11.81 -10.16
CA SER A 320 -11.37 -10.62 -10.48
C SER A 320 -12.53 -10.37 -9.51
N ARG A 321 -12.81 -11.30 -8.59
CA ARG A 321 -13.81 -11.15 -7.51
C ARG A 321 -13.21 -10.54 -6.25
N SER A 322 -11.88 -10.46 -6.16
CA SER A 322 -11.20 -9.85 -5.02
C SER A 322 -11.53 -8.37 -4.90
N ASN A 323 -11.68 -7.90 -3.66
CA ASN A 323 -11.85 -6.48 -3.38
C ASN A 323 -10.55 -5.71 -3.80
N PRO A 324 -10.66 -4.53 -4.45
CA PRO A 324 -9.54 -3.61 -4.66
C PRO A 324 -8.60 -3.41 -3.46
N ASP A 325 -9.11 -3.52 -2.23
CA ASP A 325 -8.33 -3.44 -0.99
C ASP A 325 -7.25 -4.52 -0.87
N ILE A 326 -7.41 -5.67 -1.53
CA ILE A 326 -6.43 -6.77 -1.58
C ILE A 326 -5.40 -6.54 -2.68
N TRP A 327 -5.81 -5.98 -3.82
CA TRP A 327 -4.90 -5.74 -4.94
C TRP A 327 -3.91 -4.63 -4.67
N LYS A 328 -4.33 -3.57 -3.97
CA LYS A 328 -3.44 -2.44 -3.65
C LYS A 328 -2.14 -2.88 -2.97
N PRO A 329 -2.17 -3.63 -1.86
CA PRO A 329 -0.92 -4.08 -1.26
C PRO A 329 -0.17 -5.08 -2.13
N ALA A 330 -0.84 -5.94 -2.92
CA ALA A 330 -0.16 -6.83 -3.86
C ALA A 330 0.60 -6.06 -4.96
N VAL A 331 -0.01 -5.02 -5.53
CA VAL A 331 0.59 -4.15 -6.53
C VAL A 331 1.77 -3.37 -5.94
N ASP A 332 1.64 -2.87 -4.71
CA ASP A 332 2.74 -2.18 -4.02
C ASP A 332 3.93 -3.12 -3.75
N ILE A 333 3.66 -4.38 -3.35
CA ILE A 333 4.70 -5.41 -3.21
C ILE A 333 5.39 -5.65 -4.56
N ILE A 334 4.63 -5.89 -5.64
CA ILE A 334 5.18 -6.11 -6.98
C ILE A 334 6.06 -4.91 -7.41
N ALA A 335 5.58 -3.69 -7.23
CA ALA A 335 6.33 -2.48 -7.56
C ALA A 335 7.65 -2.40 -6.78
N THR A 336 7.62 -2.78 -5.52
CA THR A 336 8.79 -2.72 -4.62
C THR A 336 9.80 -3.81 -4.92
N LEU A 337 9.36 -5.06 -5.12
CA LEU A 337 10.23 -6.18 -5.49
C LEU A 337 10.85 -5.97 -6.88
N ALA A 338 10.11 -5.43 -7.86
CA ALA A 338 10.61 -5.15 -9.20
C ALA A 338 11.75 -4.11 -9.26
N LEU A 339 12.12 -3.48 -8.15
CA LEU A 339 13.34 -2.67 -8.05
C LEU A 339 14.61 -3.54 -8.05
N ASP A 340 14.55 -4.80 -7.64
CA ASP A 340 15.64 -5.77 -7.79
C ASP A 340 15.58 -6.46 -9.15
N GLU A 341 16.75 -6.70 -9.77
CA GLU A 341 16.86 -7.20 -11.13
C GLU A 341 16.28 -8.62 -11.29
N GLY A 342 16.63 -9.56 -10.41
CA GLY A 342 16.10 -10.92 -10.46
C GLY A 342 14.58 -10.96 -10.33
N ALA A 343 14.06 -10.25 -9.33
CA ALA A 343 12.62 -10.10 -9.09
C ALA A 343 11.87 -9.51 -10.29
N ARG A 344 12.46 -8.49 -10.91
CA ARG A 344 11.90 -7.83 -12.09
C ARG A 344 11.70 -8.82 -13.23
N HIS A 345 12.70 -9.62 -13.55
CA HIS A 345 12.65 -10.56 -14.68
C HIS A 345 11.60 -11.65 -14.47
N GLU A 346 11.56 -12.27 -13.30
CA GLU A 346 10.60 -13.33 -13.03
C GLU A 346 9.16 -12.81 -12.89
N LEU A 347 8.92 -11.76 -12.11
CA LEU A 347 7.56 -11.18 -11.97
C LEU A 347 7.01 -10.70 -13.32
N GLY A 348 7.87 -10.12 -14.15
CA GLY A 348 7.48 -9.63 -15.47
C GLY A 348 7.25 -10.73 -16.51
N SER A 349 7.71 -11.96 -16.25
CA SER A 349 7.40 -13.13 -17.08
C SER A 349 6.00 -13.71 -16.82
N VAL A 350 5.37 -13.37 -15.68
CA VAL A 350 4.05 -13.87 -15.29
C VAL A 350 2.96 -13.05 -15.99
N GLN A 351 2.39 -13.62 -17.06
CA GLN A 351 1.41 -12.94 -17.91
C GLN A 351 0.18 -12.43 -17.14
N VAL A 352 -0.30 -13.18 -16.14
CA VAL A 352 -1.44 -12.78 -15.31
C VAL A 352 -1.17 -11.46 -14.57
N ILE A 353 0.05 -11.27 -14.06
CA ILE A 353 0.46 -10.04 -13.37
C ILE A 353 0.47 -8.88 -14.35
N ILE A 354 1.15 -9.03 -15.49
CA ILE A 354 1.22 -7.99 -16.52
C ILE A 354 -0.18 -7.62 -17.02
N HIS A 355 -1.00 -8.61 -17.34
CA HIS A 355 -2.37 -8.43 -17.81
C HIS A 355 -3.20 -7.62 -16.82
N LYS A 356 -3.21 -8.02 -15.54
CA LYS A 356 -3.99 -7.30 -14.52
C LYS A 356 -3.47 -5.89 -14.27
N LEU A 357 -2.15 -5.69 -14.25
CA LEU A 357 -1.55 -4.36 -14.08
C LEU A 357 -1.90 -3.42 -15.24
N VAL A 358 -1.78 -3.87 -16.49
CA VAL A 358 -2.20 -3.09 -17.67
C VAL A 358 -3.69 -2.80 -17.62
N HIS A 359 -4.52 -3.79 -17.26
CA HIS A 359 -5.96 -3.58 -17.11
C HIS A 359 -6.28 -2.52 -16.05
N VAL A 360 -5.71 -2.62 -14.84
CA VAL A 360 -5.93 -1.65 -13.76
C VAL A 360 -5.44 -0.25 -14.16
N PHE A 361 -4.29 -0.15 -14.83
CA PHE A 361 -3.73 1.14 -15.21
C PHE A 361 -4.50 1.82 -16.36
N ILE A 362 -4.84 1.08 -17.41
CA ILE A 362 -5.44 1.60 -18.65
C ILE A 362 -6.98 1.61 -18.62
N ILE A 363 -7.61 0.49 -18.26
CA ILE A 363 -9.08 0.29 -18.40
C ILE A 363 -9.89 1.07 -17.36
N GLY A 364 -9.25 1.57 -16.30
CA GLY A 364 -9.87 2.52 -15.36
C GLY A 364 -10.37 3.83 -16.00
N LEU A 365 -10.17 4.05 -17.30
CA LEU A 365 -10.66 5.21 -18.06
C LEU A 365 -12.01 5.02 -18.76
N GLY A 366 -12.62 3.83 -18.68
CA GLY A 366 -14.02 3.64 -19.07
C GLY A 366 -14.32 3.83 -20.55
N HIS A 367 -14.52 2.72 -21.26
CA HIS A 367 -15.49 2.67 -22.36
C HIS A 367 -16.44 1.50 -22.09
N GLY A 368 -17.42 1.71 -21.19
CA GLY A 368 -18.63 0.87 -21.14
C GLY A 368 -18.73 -0.25 -20.10
N GLY A 369 -18.16 -0.16 -18.89
CA GLY A 369 -18.45 -1.15 -17.84
C GLY A 369 -17.89 -0.92 -16.44
N ALA A 370 -18.78 -0.60 -15.50
CA ALA A 370 -18.86 -0.91 -14.05
C ALA A 370 -17.64 -0.96 -13.08
N MET A 371 -16.37 -0.86 -13.49
CA MET A 371 -15.23 -0.97 -12.57
C MET A 371 -14.38 0.31 -12.55
N ASN A 372 -14.74 1.25 -11.66
CA ASN A 372 -13.94 2.45 -11.40
C ASN A 372 -12.93 2.13 -10.28
N TYR A 373 -11.70 1.76 -10.63
CA TYR A 373 -10.67 1.47 -9.65
C TYR A 373 -10.25 2.74 -8.89
N ASP A 374 -9.94 2.57 -7.60
CA ASP A 374 -9.38 3.66 -6.79
C ASP A 374 -8.13 4.25 -7.47
N GLN A 375 -8.02 5.57 -7.35
CA GLN A 375 -6.98 6.34 -7.98
C GLN A 375 -5.58 5.91 -7.55
N ALA A 376 -5.40 5.67 -6.25
CA ALA A 376 -4.10 5.28 -5.72
C ALA A 376 -3.69 3.90 -6.26
N LEU A 377 -4.64 2.98 -6.45
CA LEU A 377 -4.39 1.67 -7.04
C LEU A 377 -3.91 1.79 -8.50
N ARG A 378 -4.52 2.69 -9.29
CA ARG A 378 -4.09 2.95 -10.68
C ARG A 378 -2.66 3.51 -10.73
N VAL A 379 -2.36 4.49 -9.89
CA VAL A 379 -1.02 5.10 -9.77
C VAL A 379 0.02 4.06 -9.34
N ALA A 380 -0.34 3.16 -8.42
CA ALA A 380 0.51 2.05 -7.99
C ALA A 380 0.76 1.08 -9.14
N ALA A 381 -0.28 0.71 -9.91
CA ALA A 381 -0.15 -0.19 -11.06
C ALA A 381 0.77 0.37 -12.15
N GLY A 382 0.63 1.65 -12.49
CA GLY A 382 1.55 2.32 -13.42
C GLY A 382 3.00 2.37 -12.89
N GLY A 383 3.18 2.53 -11.58
CA GLY A 383 4.46 2.41 -10.91
C GLY A 383 5.08 1.01 -11.02
N ALA A 384 4.28 -0.03 -10.79
CA ALA A 384 4.68 -1.43 -10.91
C ALA A 384 5.11 -1.77 -12.34
N LEU A 385 4.31 -1.40 -13.36
CA LEU A 385 4.64 -1.58 -14.77
C LEU A 385 5.95 -0.89 -15.15
N SER A 386 6.12 0.35 -14.69
CA SER A 386 7.37 1.09 -14.87
C SER A 386 8.56 0.34 -14.25
N ASN A 387 8.44 -0.20 -13.04
CA ASN A 387 9.54 -0.93 -12.43
C ASN A 387 9.81 -2.27 -13.14
N LEU A 388 8.77 -2.99 -13.56
CA LEU A 388 8.88 -4.23 -14.34
C LEU A 388 9.56 -4.04 -15.70
N ALA A 389 9.26 -2.94 -16.39
CA ALA A 389 9.85 -2.58 -17.67
C ALA A 389 11.32 -2.10 -17.56
N MET A 390 11.78 -1.73 -16.37
CA MET A 390 13.04 -1.04 -16.22
C MET A 390 14.23 -1.92 -16.63
N GLY A 391 14.86 -1.64 -17.77
CA GLY A 391 16.04 -2.39 -18.21
C GLY A 391 15.78 -3.88 -18.52
N SER A 392 14.52 -4.28 -18.76
CA SER A 392 14.14 -5.66 -19.08
C SER A 392 13.41 -5.74 -20.42
N PRO A 393 14.11 -5.89 -21.56
CA PRO A 393 13.52 -5.96 -22.90
C PRO A 393 12.40 -7.00 -23.05
N ALA A 394 12.48 -8.12 -22.32
CA ALA A 394 11.45 -9.17 -22.36
C ALA A 394 10.14 -8.72 -21.70
N ASN A 395 10.20 -8.13 -20.50
CA ASN A 395 9.01 -7.66 -19.79
C ASN A 395 8.32 -6.51 -20.54
N CYS A 396 9.15 -5.64 -21.08
CA CYS A 396 8.79 -4.57 -21.99
C CYS A 396 7.94 -5.04 -23.17
N LEU A 397 8.38 -6.09 -23.87
CA LEU A 397 7.64 -6.72 -24.95
C LEU A 397 6.32 -7.32 -24.43
N ALA A 398 6.36 -8.07 -23.32
CA ALA A 398 5.17 -8.67 -22.71
C ALA A 398 4.09 -7.64 -22.31
N ILE A 399 4.49 -6.43 -21.89
CA ILE A 399 3.58 -5.33 -21.59
C ILE A 399 2.90 -4.81 -22.85
N LEU A 400 3.63 -4.64 -23.96
CA LEU A 400 3.05 -4.20 -25.24
C LEU A 400 2.08 -5.19 -25.82
N GLU A 401 2.45 -6.47 -25.80
CA GLU A 401 1.66 -7.54 -26.40
C GLU A 401 0.32 -7.76 -25.68
N GLN A 402 0.08 -7.09 -24.54
CA GLN A 402 -1.24 -7.05 -23.90
C GLN A 402 -2.31 -6.42 -24.79
N ARG A 403 -1.93 -5.59 -25.78
CA ARG A 403 -2.85 -5.08 -26.80
C ARG A 403 -2.26 -5.24 -28.20
N PRO A 404 -3.02 -5.84 -29.14
CA PRO A 404 -2.54 -6.02 -30.51
C PRO A 404 -2.28 -4.67 -31.19
N GLY A 405 -1.32 -4.66 -32.11
CA GLY A 405 -1.06 -3.50 -32.97
C GLY A 405 -0.49 -2.26 -32.27
N TYR A 406 0.09 -2.41 -31.06
CA TYR A 406 0.59 -1.30 -30.25
C TYR A 406 -0.48 -0.30 -29.78
N GLU A 407 -1.77 -0.69 -29.72
CA GLU A 407 -2.85 0.17 -29.19
C GLU A 407 -2.57 0.63 -27.74
N LEU A 408 -1.76 -0.12 -26.97
CA LEU A 408 -1.31 0.34 -25.65
C LEU A 408 -0.53 1.67 -25.71
N LEU A 409 0.27 1.91 -26.76
CA LEU A 409 1.00 3.18 -26.92
C LEU A 409 0.04 4.34 -27.16
N LYS A 410 -1.06 4.10 -27.87
CA LYS A 410 -2.12 5.08 -28.08
C LYS A 410 -2.84 5.37 -26.77
N ASP A 411 -3.22 4.34 -26.00
CA ASP A 411 -3.83 4.53 -24.68
C ASP A 411 -2.90 5.34 -23.75
N LEU A 412 -1.61 5.01 -23.72
CA LEU A 412 -0.61 5.74 -22.93
C LEU A 412 -0.45 7.18 -23.40
N LYS A 413 -0.46 7.43 -24.73
CA LYS A 413 -0.43 8.78 -25.30
C LYS A 413 -1.64 9.60 -24.85
N ASP A 414 -2.84 9.03 -24.93
CA ASP A 414 -4.08 9.71 -24.54
C ASP A 414 -4.08 10.03 -23.03
N MET A 415 -3.45 9.18 -22.21
CA MET A 415 -3.23 9.42 -20.79
C MET A 415 -2.22 10.53 -20.47
N LEU A 416 -1.34 10.94 -21.39
CA LEU A 416 -0.36 12.00 -21.13
C LEU A 416 -1.01 13.37 -20.89
N GLY A 417 -2.19 13.60 -21.45
CA GLY A 417 -2.98 14.81 -21.21
C GLY A 417 -3.62 14.89 -19.82
N ASN A 418 -3.59 13.79 -19.05
CA ASN A 418 -4.10 13.76 -17.69
C ASN A 418 -2.96 13.96 -16.69
N ASP A 419 -2.89 15.15 -16.09
CA ASP A 419 -1.87 15.56 -15.10
C ASP A 419 -1.68 14.56 -13.97
N GLU A 420 -2.74 13.83 -13.60
CA GLU A 420 -2.79 12.93 -12.46
C GLU A 420 -1.95 11.66 -12.65
N TYR A 421 -1.97 11.09 -13.86
CA TYR A 421 -1.21 9.88 -14.19
C TYR A 421 0.07 10.17 -14.96
N ARG A 422 0.23 11.41 -15.45
CA ARG A 422 1.29 11.83 -16.36
C ARG A 422 2.67 11.33 -15.92
N CYS A 423 3.06 11.48 -14.66
CA CYS A 423 4.35 10.99 -14.16
C CYS A 423 4.56 9.48 -14.35
N LYS A 424 3.54 8.66 -14.05
CA LYS A 424 3.63 7.19 -14.10
C LYS A 424 3.59 6.70 -15.54
N THR A 425 2.71 7.29 -16.36
CA THR A 425 2.67 7.07 -17.80
C THR A 425 4.01 7.39 -18.44
N LEU A 426 4.58 8.56 -18.15
CA LEU A 426 5.91 8.95 -18.64
C LEU A 426 7.02 8.05 -18.12
N ALA A 427 6.95 7.61 -16.87
CA ALA A 427 7.93 6.69 -16.31
C ALA A 427 7.90 5.33 -17.04
N ALA A 428 6.71 4.77 -17.31
CA ALA A 428 6.55 3.58 -18.12
C ALA A 428 7.04 3.81 -19.55
N CYS A 429 6.65 4.92 -20.18
CA CYS A 429 7.05 5.27 -21.54
C CYS A 429 8.56 5.60 -21.68
N SER A 430 9.21 6.09 -20.63
CA SER A 430 10.65 6.38 -20.67
C SER A 430 11.52 5.11 -20.58
N ARG A 431 10.90 3.96 -20.31
CA ARG A 431 11.56 2.65 -20.22
C ARG A 431 11.35 1.82 -21.49
N LEU A 432 10.79 2.44 -22.52
CA LEU A 432 10.51 1.85 -23.83
C LEU A 432 11.74 1.56 -24.70
N ARG A 433 12.97 1.77 -24.17
CA ARG A 433 14.22 1.79 -24.96
C ARG A 433 14.42 0.54 -25.83
N ASP A 434 13.96 -0.60 -25.34
CA ASP A 434 14.19 -1.91 -25.95
C ASP A 434 12.91 -2.49 -26.61
N TRP A 435 11.85 -1.67 -26.78
CA TRP A 435 10.49 -2.12 -27.10
C TRP A 435 10.13 -2.16 -28.59
N LEU A 436 10.86 -1.46 -29.46
CA LEU A 436 10.23 -0.88 -30.66
C LEU A 436 10.96 -1.29 -31.94
N HIS A 437 10.66 -2.51 -32.40
CA HIS A 437 10.91 -2.92 -33.78
C HIS A 437 9.56 -3.08 -34.48
N GLY A 438 9.15 -2.08 -35.26
CA GLY A 438 7.91 -2.14 -36.05
C GLY A 438 7.39 -0.77 -36.50
N GLN A 439 6.68 -0.74 -37.62
CA GLN A 439 6.16 0.51 -38.21
C GLN A 439 5.06 1.16 -37.34
N GLY A 440 4.15 0.38 -36.73
CA GLY A 440 3.09 0.93 -35.89
C GLY A 440 3.59 1.66 -34.64
N ALA A 441 4.68 1.19 -34.06
CA ALA A 441 5.38 1.88 -32.97
C ALA A 441 5.92 3.26 -33.39
N ILE A 442 6.54 3.34 -34.58
CA ILE A 442 7.08 4.58 -35.14
C ILE A 442 5.95 5.61 -35.34
N ASP A 443 4.82 5.19 -35.89
CA ASP A 443 3.69 6.08 -36.17
C ASP A 443 3.10 6.67 -34.88
N HIS A 444 2.87 5.84 -33.85
CA HIS A 444 2.38 6.31 -32.56
C HIS A 444 3.36 7.26 -31.87
N LEU A 445 4.66 6.96 -31.87
CA LEU A 445 5.68 7.79 -31.22
C LEU A 445 5.92 9.11 -31.97
N SER A 446 5.90 9.09 -33.30
CA SER A 446 5.95 10.28 -34.14
C SER A 446 4.78 11.22 -33.79
N SER A 447 3.57 10.67 -33.64
CA SER A 447 2.39 11.45 -33.25
C SER A 447 2.39 11.92 -31.78
N ALA A 448 3.16 11.27 -30.90
CA ALA A 448 3.26 11.63 -29.48
C ALA A 448 4.32 12.69 -29.21
N LEU A 449 5.36 12.77 -30.06
CA LEU A 449 6.49 13.67 -29.87
C LEU A 449 6.07 15.15 -29.72
N PRO A 450 5.19 15.73 -30.56
CA PRO A 450 4.74 17.11 -30.37
C PRO A 450 4.06 17.35 -29.01
N VAL A 451 3.21 16.41 -28.57
CA VAL A 451 2.50 16.46 -27.28
C VAL A 451 3.50 16.41 -26.12
N VAL A 452 4.54 15.59 -26.21
CA VAL A 452 5.60 15.51 -25.20
C VAL A 452 6.38 16.82 -25.13
N LEU A 453 6.75 17.40 -26.29
CA LEU A 453 7.49 18.66 -26.36
C LEU A 453 6.68 19.83 -25.79
N GLU A 454 5.38 19.91 -26.08
CA GLU A 454 4.48 20.90 -25.50
C GLU A 454 4.41 20.80 -23.97
N ASN A 455 4.25 19.58 -23.45
CA ASN A 455 4.24 19.33 -22.01
C ASN A 455 5.59 19.70 -21.33
N ILE A 456 6.73 19.56 -22.01
CA ILE A 456 8.05 19.97 -21.47
C ILE A 456 8.06 21.46 -21.11
N MET A 457 7.39 22.29 -21.91
CA MET A 457 7.37 23.73 -21.69
C MET A 457 6.66 24.09 -20.37
N ALA A 458 5.56 23.40 -20.06
CA ALA A 458 4.76 23.62 -18.86
C ALA A 458 5.25 22.84 -17.62
N ALA A 459 5.98 21.74 -17.79
CA ALA A 459 6.36 20.87 -16.69
C ALA A 459 7.55 21.36 -15.86
N GLU A 460 7.61 20.87 -14.62
CA GLU A 460 8.71 21.05 -13.66
C GLU A 460 9.02 19.73 -12.91
N GLY A 461 10.14 19.72 -12.17
CA GLY A 461 10.52 18.60 -11.29
C GLY A 461 10.51 17.21 -11.95
N LYS A 462 9.90 16.23 -11.28
CA LYS A 462 9.83 14.82 -11.75
C LYS A 462 9.14 14.67 -13.11
N GLN A 463 8.14 15.49 -13.40
CA GLN A 463 7.43 15.47 -14.68
C GLN A 463 8.35 15.89 -15.82
N LEU A 464 9.07 17.00 -15.62
CA LEU A 464 10.02 17.51 -16.61
C LEU A 464 11.16 16.51 -16.87
N GLU A 465 11.72 15.90 -15.82
CA GLU A 465 12.74 14.86 -15.95
C GLU A 465 12.23 13.68 -16.81
N ALA A 466 11.01 13.22 -16.52
CA ALA A 466 10.41 12.08 -17.21
C ALA A 466 10.08 12.40 -18.67
N LEU A 467 9.59 13.61 -18.98
CA LEU A 467 9.31 14.07 -20.34
C LEU A 467 10.58 14.18 -21.18
N ILE A 468 11.63 14.84 -20.67
CA ILE A 468 12.92 14.95 -21.38
C ILE A 468 13.55 13.56 -21.58
N GLY A 469 13.44 12.70 -20.56
CA GLY A 469 13.86 11.31 -20.63
C GLY A 469 13.12 10.54 -21.73
N LEU A 470 11.80 10.70 -21.84
CA LEU A 470 10.97 10.10 -22.88
C LEU A 470 11.35 10.62 -24.27
N THR A 471 11.56 11.92 -24.46
CA THR A 471 11.97 12.47 -25.77
C THR A 471 13.29 11.87 -26.25
N SER A 472 14.23 11.64 -25.33
CA SER A 472 15.50 10.96 -25.66
C SER A 472 15.27 9.50 -26.10
N GLN A 473 14.28 8.81 -25.54
CA GLN A 473 13.91 7.46 -26.01
C GLN A 473 13.22 7.49 -27.37
N ILE A 474 12.30 8.44 -27.58
CA ILE A 474 11.63 8.63 -28.88
C ILE A 474 12.66 8.84 -29.98
N ARG A 475 13.68 9.68 -29.73
CA ARG A 475 14.80 9.89 -30.67
C ARG A 475 15.56 8.61 -31.00
N TYR A 476 15.77 7.74 -30.01
CA TYR A 476 16.49 6.49 -30.25
C TYR A 476 15.76 5.58 -31.26
N VAL A 477 14.43 5.65 -31.27
CA VAL A 477 13.56 4.79 -32.10
C VAL A 477 13.23 5.44 -33.45
N LEU A 478 12.97 6.75 -33.46
CA LEU A 478 12.66 7.46 -34.70
C LEU A 478 13.91 7.67 -35.56
N PRO A 479 13.80 7.56 -36.90
CA PRO A 479 14.80 8.09 -37.82
C PRO A 479 15.09 9.57 -37.56
N SER A 480 16.30 10.02 -37.87
CA SER A 480 16.71 11.41 -37.66
C SER A 480 15.76 12.39 -38.35
N GLU A 481 15.30 12.11 -39.58
CA GLU A 481 14.37 12.99 -40.29
C GLU A 481 13.03 13.10 -39.55
N GLY A 482 12.46 11.98 -39.12
CA GLY A 482 11.18 11.97 -38.41
C GLY A 482 11.23 12.68 -37.05
N PHE A 483 12.35 12.55 -36.33
CA PHE A 483 12.56 13.28 -35.08
C PHE A 483 12.69 14.80 -35.31
N VAL A 484 13.45 15.20 -36.33
CA VAL A 484 13.63 16.62 -36.68
C VAL A 484 12.32 17.23 -37.15
N GLN A 485 11.56 16.54 -38.00
CA GLN A 485 10.23 16.97 -38.42
C GLN A 485 9.30 17.16 -37.21
N GLY A 486 9.35 16.26 -36.23
CA GLY A 486 8.60 16.41 -34.98
C GLY A 486 9.03 17.64 -34.17
N LEU A 487 10.34 17.90 -34.06
CA LEU A 487 10.86 19.11 -33.41
C LEU A 487 10.45 20.39 -34.14
N GLU A 488 10.47 20.41 -35.47
CA GLU A 488 10.12 21.57 -36.29
C GLU A 488 8.63 21.86 -36.32
N SER A 489 7.80 20.82 -36.23
CA SER A 489 6.35 20.96 -36.07
C SER A 489 5.97 21.68 -34.77
N HIS A 490 6.85 21.60 -33.76
CA HIS A 490 6.76 22.39 -32.54
C HIS A 490 7.43 23.76 -32.78
N THR A 491 6.64 24.81 -32.88
CA THR A 491 7.00 26.13 -33.46
C THR A 491 8.08 26.92 -32.69
N ASN A 492 8.74 26.36 -31.68
CA ASN A 492 9.67 27.10 -30.80
C ASN A 492 10.85 26.27 -30.26
N LEU A 493 11.70 25.74 -31.14
CA LEU A 493 12.94 25.06 -30.74
C LEU A 493 13.85 25.94 -29.85
N ALA A 494 13.94 27.24 -30.13
CA ALA A 494 14.72 28.17 -29.31
C ALA A 494 14.18 28.27 -27.87
N GLY A 495 12.87 28.29 -27.69
CA GLY A 495 12.21 28.25 -26.39
C GLY A 495 12.46 26.95 -25.64
N LEU A 496 12.42 25.80 -26.33
CA LEU A 496 12.78 24.50 -25.75
C LEU A 496 14.24 24.52 -25.26
N VAL A 497 15.18 24.96 -26.10
CA VAL A 497 16.60 25.07 -25.75
C VAL A 497 16.78 25.96 -24.52
N LYS A 498 16.12 27.11 -24.48
CA LYS A 498 16.17 28.02 -23.33
C LYS A 498 15.65 27.36 -22.05
N LYS A 499 14.49 26.68 -22.10
CA LYS A 499 13.94 25.91 -20.97
C LYS A 499 14.94 24.86 -20.46
N LEU A 500 15.61 24.14 -21.36
CA LEU A 500 16.64 23.16 -20.99
C LEU A 500 17.85 23.81 -20.30
N VAL A 501 18.34 24.95 -20.81
CA VAL A 501 19.45 25.70 -20.21
C VAL A 501 19.07 26.22 -18.82
N ASP A 502 17.90 26.85 -18.69
CA ASP A 502 17.40 27.42 -17.43
C ASP A 502 17.23 26.31 -16.38
N THR A 503 16.69 25.17 -16.79
CA THR A 503 16.55 23.99 -15.94
C THR A 503 17.91 23.46 -15.51
N LEU A 504 18.87 23.33 -16.42
CA LEU A 504 20.22 22.86 -16.11
C LEU A 504 20.96 23.80 -15.15
N ASN A 505 20.80 25.11 -15.34
CA ASN A 505 21.37 26.15 -14.48
C ASN A 505 20.72 26.22 -13.09
N SER A 506 19.44 25.87 -12.98
CA SER A 506 18.71 25.76 -11.72
C SER A 506 19.09 24.49 -10.95
N ASN A 507 19.48 23.44 -11.67
CA ASN A 507 19.87 22.14 -11.13
C ASN A 507 21.39 22.00 -10.92
N ARG A 508 22.05 22.99 -10.29
CA ARG A 508 23.52 22.96 -10.11
C ARG A 508 24.01 21.83 -9.22
N LYS A 509 23.17 21.40 -8.27
CA LYS A 509 23.43 20.28 -7.38
C LYS A 509 22.48 19.13 -7.75
N PRO A 510 22.90 17.87 -7.56
CA PRO A 510 22.00 16.74 -7.74
C PRO A 510 20.80 16.84 -6.81
N SER A 511 19.61 16.54 -7.32
CA SER A 511 18.37 16.44 -6.55
C SER A 511 18.08 14.97 -6.26
N ALA A 512 17.72 14.61 -5.02
CA ALA A 512 17.25 13.25 -4.71
C ALA A 512 15.86 12.98 -5.30
N GLU A 513 15.05 14.02 -5.51
CA GLU A 513 13.68 13.87 -6.01
C GLU A 513 13.60 13.53 -7.50
N PHE A 514 14.51 14.07 -8.31
CA PHE A 514 14.60 13.86 -9.76
C PHE A 514 16.07 13.70 -10.17
N PRO A 515 16.69 12.57 -9.78
CA PRO A 515 18.14 12.41 -9.77
C PRO A 515 18.78 12.50 -11.13
N LYS A 516 18.06 12.26 -12.24
CA LYS A 516 18.64 12.26 -13.58
C LYS A 516 18.38 13.56 -14.34
N MET A 517 17.78 14.60 -13.74
CA MET A 517 17.43 15.84 -14.46
C MET A 517 18.58 16.39 -15.32
N ARG A 518 19.77 16.57 -14.74
CA ARG A 518 20.95 17.01 -15.51
C ARG A 518 21.33 16.03 -16.60
N ARG A 519 21.30 14.72 -16.30
CA ARG A 519 21.68 13.66 -17.23
C ARG A 519 20.74 13.58 -18.43
N VAL A 520 19.43 13.66 -18.21
CA VAL A 520 18.44 13.62 -19.31
C VAL A 520 18.54 14.86 -20.18
N ILE A 521 18.81 16.04 -19.60
CA ILE A 521 19.07 17.27 -20.37
C ILE A 521 20.31 17.11 -21.24
N VAL A 522 21.44 16.66 -20.67
CA VAL A 522 22.69 16.47 -21.44
C VAL A 522 22.49 15.45 -22.56
N LYS A 523 21.80 14.34 -22.31
CA LYS A 523 21.45 13.34 -23.34
C LYS A 523 20.56 13.96 -24.42
N MET A 524 19.58 14.77 -24.06
CA MET A 524 18.70 15.47 -25.01
C MET A 524 19.48 16.45 -25.91
N VAL A 525 20.45 17.19 -25.37
CA VAL A 525 21.35 18.05 -26.17
C VAL A 525 22.11 17.23 -27.21
N ILE A 526 22.74 16.13 -26.78
CA ILE A 526 23.47 15.22 -27.68
C ILE A 526 22.52 14.70 -28.77
N SER A 527 21.37 14.16 -28.38
CA SER A 527 20.34 13.64 -29.27
C SER A 527 19.91 14.66 -30.33
N ILE A 528 19.59 15.91 -29.95
CA ILE A 528 19.16 16.94 -30.90
C ILE A 528 20.28 17.28 -31.90
N VAL A 529 21.50 17.52 -31.41
CA VAL A 529 22.62 17.95 -32.25
C VAL A 529 23.09 16.83 -33.18
N GLU A 530 23.05 15.57 -32.73
CA GLU A 530 23.35 14.41 -33.58
C GLU A 530 22.27 14.16 -34.65
N SER A 531 21.02 14.56 -34.38
CA SER A 531 19.94 14.49 -35.38
C SER A 531 20.09 15.54 -36.47
N HIS A 532 20.46 16.76 -36.08
CA HIS A 532 20.58 17.89 -36.98
C HIS A 532 21.66 18.86 -36.47
N PRO A 533 22.92 18.71 -36.96
CA PRO A 533 24.06 19.50 -36.49
C PRO A 533 23.87 21.02 -36.48
N PRO A 534 23.16 21.66 -37.43
CA PRO A 534 22.90 23.11 -37.40
C PRO A 534 22.24 23.63 -36.12
N TYR A 535 21.49 22.79 -35.38
CA TYR A 535 20.89 23.17 -34.10
C TYR A 535 21.91 23.49 -33.00
N ALA A 536 23.18 23.10 -33.17
CA ALA A 536 24.27 23.52 -32.28
C ALA A 536 24.36 25.06 -32.16
N ASN A 537 24.02 25.80 -33.21
CA ASN A 537 24.01 27.27 -33.20
C ASN A 537 23.02 27.84 -32.17
N ILE A 538 21.83 27.23 -32.07
CA ILE A 538 20.78 27.66 -31.14
C ILE A 538 21.22 27.40 -29.70
N PHE A 539 21.79 26.22 -29.42
CA PHE A 539 22.33 25.89 -28.10
C PHE A 539 23.45 26.84 -27.65
N ARG A 540 24.35 27.21 -28.55
CA ARG A 540 25.42 28.18 -28.24
C ARG A 540 24.87 29.57 -28.01
N GLY A 541 23.91 30.01 -28.83
CA GLY A 541 23.25 31.31 -28.65
C GLY A 541 22.50 31.44 -27.32
N GLN A 542 22.16 30.32 -26.67
CA GLN A 542 21.52 30.25 -25.34
C GLN A 542 22.50 29.87 -24.21
N GLU A 543 23.82 29.98 -24.41
CA GLU A 543 24.84 29.73 -23.36
C GLU A 543 24.84 28.29 -22.79
N MET A 544 24.47 27.29 -23.60
CA MET A 544 24.50 25.88 -23.18
C MET A 544 25.93 25.41 -22.83
N MET A 545 26.96 25.97 -23.47
CA MET A 545 28.37 25.57 -23.25
C MET A 545 28.83 25.86 -21.82
N GLU A 546 28.41 27.00 -21.28
CA GLU A 546 28.69 27.46 -19.93
C GLU A 546 27.95 26.59 -18.92
N ALA A 547 26.66 26.30 -19.19
CA ALA A 547 25.86 25.41 -18.35
C ALA A 547 26.47 24.00 -18.28
N LEU A 548 26.86 23.42 -19.41
CA LEU A 548 27.53 22.11 -19.48
C LEU A 548 28.88 22.11 -18.75
N SER A 549 29.64 23.21 -18.80
CA SER A 549 30.91 23.34 -18.08
C SER A 549 30.73 23.35 -16.55
N LYS A 550 29.60 23.85 -16.05
CA LYS A 550 29.25 23.74 -14.62
C LYS A 550 28.89 22.29 -14.25
N VAL A 551 28.16 21.59 -15.12
CA VAL A 551 27.82 20.17 -14.93
C VAL A 551 29.07 19.29 -14.87
N GLU A 552 30.02 19.51 -15.77
CA GLU A 552 31.29 18.78 -15.81
C GLU A 552 32.11 18.91 -14.51
N LYS A 553 32.03 20.07 -13.83
CA LYS A 553 32.81 20.38 -12.62
C LYS A 553 32.12 19.97 -11.31
N THR A 554 30.89 19.47 -11.36
CA THR A 554 30.08 19.19 -10.15
C THR A 554 29.92 17.69 -9.91
N PRO A 555 29.88 17.23 -8.64
CA PRO A 555 29.71 15.81 -8.32
C PRO A 555 28.44 15.23 -8.94
N SER A 556 28.50 13.98 -9.41
CA SER A 556 27.39 13.33 -10.12
C SER A 556 27.05 11.91 -9.59
N LYS A 557 27.27 11.67 -8.29
CA LYS A 557 27.06 10.34 -7.68
C LYS A 557 25.57 9.95 -7.70
N VAL A 558 24.68 10.90 -7.46
CA VAL A 558 23.23 10.69 -7.43
C VAL A 558 22.71 10.26 -8.80
N GLU A 559 23.23 10.86 -9.87
CA GLU A 559 22.91 10.57 -11.26
C GLU A 559 23.36 9.16 -11.73
N ARG A 560 24.12 8.43 -10.89
CA ARG A 560 24.43 7.01 -11.13
C ARG A 560 23.26 6.09 -10.81
N TYR A 561 22.18 6.60 -10.24
CA TYR A 561 21.03 5.80 -9.86
C TYR A 561 19.76 6.30 -10.56
N ARG A 562 18.92 5.36 -10.99
CA ARG A 562 17.63 5.60 -11.65
C ARG A 562 16.51 5.83 -10.66
N VAL A 563 16.58 5.19 -9.49
CA VAL A 563 15.56 5.20 -8.44
C VAL A 563 16.26 5.25 -7.09
N PHE A 564 15.70 6.04 -6.19
CA PHE A 564 16.07 6.10 -4.79
C PHE A 564 14.91 5.60 -3.93
N LEU A 565 15.25 4.94 -2.83
CA LEU A 565 14.35 4.69 -1.72
C LEU A 565 15.04 5.21 -0.46
N GLY A 566 14.44 6.21 0.20
CA GLY A 566 15.13 7.00 1.21
C GLY A 566 16.44 7.61 0.69
N ASN A 567 17.56 7.29 1.34
CA ASN A 567 18.90 7.74 0.97
C ASN A 567 19.68 6.72 0.12
N GLU A 568 19.09 5.57 -0.20
CA GLU A 568 19.74 4.50 -0.93
C GLU A 568 19.40 4.57 -2.43
N GLY A 569 20.44 4.55 -3.26
CA GLY A 569 20.29 4.40 -4.70
C GLY A 569 20.19 2.92 -5.08
N LEU A 570 19.04 2.50 -5.62
CA LEU A 570 18.74 1.08 -5.80
C LEU A 570 19.10 0.54 -7.19
N VAL A 571 18.86 1.34 -8.23
CA VAL A 571 19.01 0.86 -9.61
C VAL A 571 20.10 1.66 -10.30
N VAL A 572 21.22 1.02 -10.59
CA VAL A 572 22.36 1.67 -11.22
C VAL A 572 22.02 2.02 -12.68
N GLU A 573 22.32 3.25 -13.06
CA GLU A 573 22.26 3.73 -14.43
C GLU A 573 23.46 3.16 -15.20
N THR A 574 23.16 2.41 -16.26
CA THR A 574 24.17 1.90 -17.19
C THR A 574 24.63 3.01 -18.15
N GLY A 575 25.92 3.00 -18.52
CA GLY A 575 26.50 3.89 -19.52
C GLY A 575 27.46 4.95 -18.98
N GLU A 576 27.79 5.92 -19.82
CA GLU A 576 28.86 6.90 -19.59
C GLU A 576 28.60 7.79 -18.35
N PRO A 577 29.63 8.14 -17.55
CA PRO A 577 29.52 9.13 -16.48
C PRO A 577 28.98 10.48 -16.98
N LEU A 578 28.28 11.22 -16.12
CA LEU A 578 27.68 12.52 -16.50
C LEU A 578 28.73 13.52 -17.00
N SER A 579 29.91 13.56 -16.38
CA SER A 579 31.02 14.42 -16.79
C SER A 579 31.45 14.16 -18.23
N ASP A 580 31.44 12.90 -18.65
CA ASP A 580 31.87 12.48 -19.98
C ASP A 580 30.79 12.77 -21.02
N LEU A 581 29.52 12.57 -20.66
CA LEU A 581 28.38 13.04 -21.45
C LEU A 581 28.44 14.56 -21.66
N ALA A 582 28.70 15.34 -20.61
CA ALA A 582 28.81 16.79 -20.72
C ALA A 582 29.96 17.21 -21.65
N ARG A 583 31.11 16.51 -21.57
CA ARG A 583 32.25 16.73 -22.47
C ARG A 583 31.92 16.37 -23.92
N ARG A 584 31.20 15.27 -24.14
CA ARG A 584 30.71 14.87 -25.47
C ARG A 584 29.76 15.92 -26.04
N ALA A 585 28.77 16.37 -25.27
CA ALA A 585 27.85 17.42 -25.68
C ALA A 585 28.59 18.70 -26.09
N LYS A 586 29.56 19.15 -25.29
CA LYS A 586 30.41 20.31 -25.61
C LYS A 586 31.19 20.12 -26.91
N ARG A 587 31.77 18.93 -27.16
CA ARG A 587 32.49 18.64 -28.41
C ARG A 587 31.56 18.74 -29.62
N LEU A 588 30.36 18.17 -29.54
CA LEU A 588 29.37 18.23 -30.62
C LEU A 588 28.94 19.67 -30.94
N LEU A 589 28.74 20.49 -29.90
CA LEU A 589 28.41 21.91 -30.06
C LEU A 589 29.52 22.72 -30.73
N VAL A 590 30.78 22.27 -30.66
CA VAL A 590 31.92 22.92 -31.33
C VAL A 590 32.10 22.37 -32.75
N SER A 591 32.03 21.05 -32.94
CA SER A 591 32.34 20.40 -34.22
C SER A 591 31.32 20.67 -35.33
N ALA A 592 30.08 21.02 -34.99
CA ALA A 592 29.05 21.36 -35.97
C ALA A 592 29.36 22.61 -36.83
N ASN A 593 30.45 23.34 -36.54
CA ASN A 593 30.97 24.42 -37.39
C ASN A 593 31.82 23.94 -38.58
N LEU A 594 32.28 22.68 -38.60
CA LEU A 594 33.27 22.22 -39.57
C LEU A 594 32.69 21.61 -40.84
N THR A 595 31.36 21.55 -41.01
CA THR A 595 30.74 21.28 -42.31
C THR A 595 30.84 22.55 -43.18
N PRO A 596 31.69 22.58 -44.23
CA PRO A 596 31.85 23.74 -45.08
C PRO A 596 30.63 23.85 -46.00
N GLY A 597 29.83 24.90 -45.82
CA GLY A 597 28.91 25.35 -46.84
C GLY A 597 29.65 26.21 -47.87
N ALA A 598 29.46 25.85 -49.14
CA ALA A 598 29.66 26.64 -50.36
C ALA A 598 31.09 26.92 -50.84
N GLN A 599 31.47 26.27 -51.95
CA GLN A 599 32.14 27.01 -53.04
C GLN A 599 31.04 27.56 -53.97
N PRO A 600 31.04 28.87 -54.30
CA PRO A 600 30.36 29.36 -55.47
C PRO A 600 31.26 29.11 -56.69
N GLY A 601 30.80 28.26 -57.60
CA GLY A 601 31.37 28.03 -58.92
C GLY A 601 30.25 27.94 -59.93
#